data_AF-A0A972MU18-F1
#
_entry.id   AF-A0A972MU18-F1
#
_cell.length_a   1.000
_cell.length_b   1.000
_cell.length_c   1.000
_cell.angle_alpha   90.00
_cell.angle_beta   90.00
_cell.angle_gamma   90.00
#
_symmetry.space_group_name_H-M   'P 1'
#
loop_
_entity.id
_entity.type
_entity.pdbx_description
1 polymer ?
#
loop_
_entity_poly.entity_id
_entity_poly.type
_entity_poly.pdbx_seq_one_letter_code
_entity_poly.pdbx_strand_id
1 'polypeptide(L)'
;DTNKLTTVHNVSYPEIQQQYGRYFAQQLFLLKKGKWSQPIQTQDGFMLIKVISYDKLGEKQRFDDVEYQVYNDYKNDFIKENKEKKLQKILKRYQLDIQKND
;
A
#
# COMPACT_ATOMS: atom_id res chain seq x y z
N ASP A 1 -11.60 22.98 16.97
CA ASP A 1 -10.90 21.84 16.37
C ASP A 1 -10.92 20.63 17.28
N THR A 2 -11.93 19.80 17.11
CA THR A 2 -12.12 18.59 17.91
C THR A 2 -11.24 17.47 17.35
N ASN A 3 -10.22 17.08 18.11
CA ASN A 3 -9.47 15.85 17.87
C ASN A 3 -10.45 14.67 17.91
N LYS A 4 -10.89 14.21 16.74
CA LYS A 4 -11.87 13.12 16.62
C LYS A 4 -11.15 11.79 16.75
N LEU A 5 -11.25 11.17 17.93
CA LEU A 5 -10.82 9.79 18.12
C LEU A 5 -11.74 8.87 17.33
N THR A 6 -11.19 8.16 16.34
CA THR A 6 -11.94 7.17 15.55
C THR A 6 -11.36 5.80 15.82
N THR A 7 -12.20 4.86 16.26
CA THR A 7 -11.81 3.45 16.41
C THR A 7 -12.35 2.69 15.22
N VAL A 8 -11.49 1.89 14.59
CA VAL A 8 -11.82 1.06 13.43
C VAL A 8 -11.55 -0.38 13.79
N HIS A 9 -12.43 -1.28 13.38
CA HIS A 9 -12.36 -2.71 13.68
C HIS A 9 -12.18 -3.52 12.38
N ASN A 10 -11.52 -4.66 12.47
CA ASN A 10 -11.38 -5.66 11.39
C ASN A 10 -10.82 -5.09 10.08
N VAL A 11 -9.84 -4.19 10.17
CA VAL A 11 -9.23 -3.58 8.98
C VAL A 11 -8.15 -4.50 8.40
N SER A 12 -8.25 -4.78 7.10
CA SER A 12 -7.24 -5.52 6.35
C SER A 12 -6.21 -4.60 5.70
N TYR A 13 -5.03 -5.15 5.37
CA TYR A 13 -3.98 -4.39 4.70
C TYR A 13 -4.45 -3.81 3.35
N PRO A 14 -5.15 -4.57 2.46
CA PRO A 14 -5.63 -4.04 1.20
C PRO A 14 -6.61 -2.87 1.35
N GLU A 15 -7.53 -2.94 2.32
CA GLU A 15 -8.49 -1.86 2.59
C GLU A 15 -7.78 -0.57 3.01
N ILE A 16 -6.85 -0.66 3.97
CA ILE A 16 -6.06 0.49 4.42
C ILE A 16 -5.18 1.03 3.29
N GLN A 17 -4.58 0.16 2.46
CA GLN A 17 -3.80 0.58 1.32
C GLN A 17 -4.64 1.34 0.30
N GLN A 18 -5.86 0.89 0.02
CA GLN A 18 -6.76 1.57 -0.92
C GLN A 18 -7.21 2.93 -0.39
N GLN A 19 -7.50 3.03 0.91
CA GLN A 19 -8.03 4.24 1.52
C GLN A 19 -6.95 5.29 1.82
N TYR A 20 -5.79 4.88 2.33
CA TYR A 20 -4.75 5.78 2.87
C TYR A 20 -3.42 5.68 2.11
N GLY A 21 -3.32 4.80 1.14
CA GLY A 21 -2.11 4.57 0.36
C GLY A 21 -1.16 3.55 0.96
N ARG A 22 -0.24 3.07 0.13
CA ARG A 22 0.70 1.99 0.45
C ARG A 22 1.62 2.33 1.63
N TYR A 23 2.15 3.55 1.68
CA TYR A 23 3.06 3.97 2.75
C TYR A 23 2.39 3.92 4.12
N PHE A 24 1.18 4.46 4.23
CA PHE A 24 0.41 4.45 5.48
C PHE A 24 0.10 3.02 5.93
N ALA A 25 -0.37 2.18 5.00
CA ALA A 25 -0.65 0.77 5.28
C ALA A 25 0.59 0.03 5.80
N GLN A 26 1.76 0.26 5.19
CA GLN A 26 3.02 -0.35 5.67
C GLN A 26 3.37 0.11 7.09
N GLN A 27 3.30 1.41 7.37
CA GLN A 27 3.62 1.94 8.70
C GLN A 27 2.65 1.38 9.75
N LEU A 28 1.34 1.36 9.46
CA LEU A 28 0.32 0.85 10.37
C LEU A 28 0.55 -0.61 10.76
N PHE A 29 0.79 -1.48 9.78
CA PHE A 29 0.93 -2.93 9.99
C PHE A 29 2.30 -3.33 10.58
N LEU A 30 3.28 -2.41 10.62
CA LEU A 30 4.55 -2.59 11.32
C LEU A 30 4.49 -2.17 12.80
N LEU A 31 3.44 -1.46 13.23
CA LEU A 31 3.29 -1.07 14.63
C LEU A 31 3.17 -2.30 15.51
N LYS A 32 3.54 -2.14 16.78
CA LYS A 32 3.35 -3.15 17.83
C LYS A 32 2.09 -2.80 18.63
N LYS A 33 1.33 -3.83 19.03
CA LYS A 33 0.14 -3.69 19.89
C LYS A 33 0.45 -2.85 21.12
N GLY A 34 -0.49 -1.97 21.47
CA GLY A 34 -0.46 -1.18 22.70
C GLY A 34 0.44 0.05 22.64
N LYS A 35 1.26 0.24 21.59
CA LYS A 35 2.10 1.42 21.41
C LYS A 35 1.45 2.40 20.42
N TRP A 36 1.61 3.69 20.71
CA TRP A 36 1.30 4.76 19.76
C TRP A 36 2.35 4.79 18.65
N SER A 37 1.92 5.12 17.44
CA SER A 37 2.80 5.42 16.32
C SER A 37 3.50 6.77 16.52
N GLN A 38 4.57 6.98 15.77
CA GLN A 38 4.99 8.34 15.43
C GLN A 38 3.93 9.00 14.53
N PRO A 39 3.91 10.33 14.38
CA PRO A 39 3.03 10.99 13.43
C PRO A 39 3.24 10.44 12.02
N ILE A 40 2.20 9.85 11.43
CA ILE A 40 2.23 9.33 10.07
C ILE A 40 1.59 10.38 9.16
N GLN A 41 2.33 10.83 8.14
CA GLN A 41 1.82 11.76 7.15
C GLN A 41 0.83 11.05 6.22
N THR A 42 -0.30 11.72 5.99
CA THR A 42 -1.40 11.33 5.10
C THR A 42 -1.74 12.48 4.16
N GLN A 43 -2.65 12.27 3.22
CA GLN A 43 -3.11 13.34 2.32
C GLN A 43 -3.79 14.49 3.08
N ASP A 44 -4.44 14.19 4.21
CA ASP A 44 -5.22 15.15 5.01
C ASP A 44 -4.45 15.71 6.22
N GLY A 45 -3.14 15.42 6.33
CA GLY A 45 -2.30 15.87 7.43
C GLY A 45 -1.64 14.72 8.20
N PHE A 46 -1.51 14.84 9.52
CA PHE A 46 -0.83 13.85 10.34
C PHE A 46 -1.80 13.04 11.19
N MET A 47 -1.58 11.72 11.26
CA MET A 47 -2.35 10.80 12.09
C MET A 47 -1.46 10.14 13.15
N LEU A 48 -2.01 9.98 14.36
CA LEU A 48 -1.45 9.18 15.44
C LEU A 48 -2.34 7.95 15.65
N ILE A 49 -1.72 6.77 15.63
CA ILE A 49 -2.46 5.52 15.64
C ILE A 49 -1.97 4.64 16.77
N LYS A 50 -2.90 3.97 17.45
CA LYS A 50 -2.58 2.95 18.45
C LYS A 50 -3.28 1.66 18.08
N VAL A 51 -2.51 0.60 17.91
CA VAL A 51 -3.08 -0.72 17.64
C VAL A 51 -3.58 -1.33 18.95
N ILE A 52 -4.89 -1.49 19.09
CA ILE A 52 -5.54 -2.03 20.29
C ILE A 52 -5.40 -3.55 20.34
N SER A 53 -5.65 -4.22 19.21
CA SER A 53 -5.57 -5.67 19.06
C SER A 53 -5.20 -6.02 17.62
N TYR A 54 -4.58 -7.18 17.44
CA TYR A 54 -4.61 -7.89 16.17
C TYR A 54 -5.57 -9.05 16.39
N ASP A 55 -6.47 -9.28 15.44
CA ASP A 55 -6.93 -10.65 15.25
C ASP A 55 -5.69 -11.46 14.86
N LYS A 56 -5.56 -12.66 15.45
CA LYS A 56 -4.38 -13.52 15.29
C LYS A 56 -3.86 -13.38 13.87
N LEU A 57 -2.60 -12.92 13.72
CA LEU A 57 -1.86 -12.96 12.46
C LEU A 57 -2.27 -14.26 11.78
N GLY A 58 -2.98 -14.14 10.66
CA GLY A 58 -3.61 -15.29 10.02
C GLY A 58 -2.63 -16.46 10.07
N GLU A 59 -3.09 -17.60 10.57
CA GLU A 59 -2.25 -18.79 10.73
C GLU A 59 -1.34 -18.88 9.51
N LYS A 60 -0.03 -19.01 9.73
CA LYS A 60 0.97 -18.97 8.65
C LYS A 60 0.45 -19.83 7.50
N GLN A 61 -0.07 -19.18 6.46
CA GLN A 61 -0.77 -19.89 5.42
C GLN A 61 0.26 -20.77 4.73
N ARG A 62 -0.09 -22.03 4.49
CA ARG A 62 0.81 -22.88 3.71
C ARG A 62 0.83 -22.32 2.30
N PHE A 63 1.96 -22.48 1.62
CA PHE A 63 2.08 -22.04 0.24
C PHE A 63 0.94 -22.59 -0.62
N ASP A 64 0.59 -23.87 -0.44
CA ASP A 64 -0.51 -24.56 -1.11
C ASP A 64 -1.86 -23.81 -0.97
N ASP A 65 -2.11 -23.14 0.15
CA ASP A 65 -3.37 -22.43 0.41
C ASP A 65 -3.43 -21.07 -0.30
N VAL A 66 -2.27 -20.48 -0.63
CA VAL A 66 -2.15 -19.14 -1.23
C VAL A 66 -1.50 -19.15 -2.62
N GLU A 67 -1.20 -20.33 -3.17
CA GLU A 67 -0.48 -20.49 -4.43
C GLU A 67 -1.13 -19.69 -5.55
N TYR A 68 -2.46 -19.78 -5.67
CA TYR A 68 -3.23 -19.08 -6.68
C TYR A 68 -3.12 -17.55 -6.56
N GLN A 69 -3.17 -17.01 -5.33
CA GLN A 69 -3.03 -15.57 -5.10
C GLN A 69 -1.61 -15.11 -5.44
N VAL A 70 -0.59 -15.81 -4.93
CA VAL A 70 0.82 -15.51 -5.18
C VAL A 70 1.12 -15.54 -6.68
N TYR A 71 0.60 -16.53 -7.40
CA TYR A 71 0.75 -16.64 -8.85
C TYR A 71 0.13 -15.45 -9.60
N ASN A 72 -1.09 -15.05 -9.22
CA ASN A 72 -1.76 -13.92 -9.85
C ASN A 72 -1.04 -12.59 -9.57
N ASP A 73 -0.57 -12.38 -8.34
CA ASP A 73 0.19 -11.20 -7.97
C ASP A 73 1.51 -11.14 -8.76
N TYR A 74 2.24 -12.26 -8.83
CA TYR A 74 3.45 -12.38 -9.65
C TYR A 74 3.18 -12.07 -11.14
N LYS A 75 2.11 -12.62 -11.70
CA LYS A 75 1.72 -12.39 -13.09
C LYS A 75 1.43 -10.91 -13.35
N ASN A 76 0.70 -10.25 -12.45
CA ASN A 76 0.37 -8.83 -12.56
C ASN A 76 1.63 -7.96 -12.51
N ASP A 77 2.52 -8.22 -11.57
CA ASP A 77 3.79 -7.51 -11.43
C ASP A 77 4.67 -7.72 -12.66
N PHE A 78 4.76 -8.94 -13.17
CA PHE A 78 5.51 -9.27 -14.39
C PHE A 78 4.97 -8.54 -15.62
N ILE A 79 3.65 -8.45 -15.78
CA ILE A 79 3.03 -7.71 -16.89
C ILE A 79 3.35 -6.22 -16.76
N LYS A 80 3.24 -5.65 -15.56
CA LYS A 80 3.52 -4.24 -15.28
C LYS A 80 4.97 -3.91 -15.61
N GLU A 81 5.92 -4.69 -15.10
CA GLU A 81 7.34 -4.49 -15.38
C GLU A 81 7.67 -4.57 -16.87
N ASN A 82 7.08 -5.55 -17.58
CA ASN A 82 7.32 -5.69 -19.01
C ASN A 82 6.73 -4.54 -19.82
N LYS A 83 5.57 -4.04 -19.42
CA LYS A 83 4.96 -2.85 -20.04
C LYS A 83 5.84 -1.63 -19.84
N GLU A 84 6.33 -1.41 -18.62
CA GLU A 84 7.27 -0.33 -18.29
C GLU A 84 8.55 -0.42 -19.15
N LYS A 85 9.19 -1.60 -19.20
CA LYS A 85 10.40 -1.85 -19.99
C LYS A 85 10.17 -1.61 -21.48
N LYS A 86 9.04 -2.05 -22.03
CA LYS A 86 8.69 -1.81 -23.45
C LYS A 86 8.44 -0.33 -23.72
N LEU A 87 7.73 0.36 -22.84
CA LEU A 87 7.45 1.79 -22.97
C LEU A 87 8.74 2.60 -22.93
N GLN A 88 9.66 2.30 -22.02
CA GLN A 88 10.99 2.91 -21.96
C GLN A 88 11.81 2.67 -23.23
N LYS A 89 11.73 1.47 -23.83
CA LYS A 89 12.39 1.18 -25.13
C LYS A 89 11.79 2.02 -26.26
N ILE A 90 10.48 2.24 -26.26
CA ILE A 90 9.80 3.08 -27.25
C ILE A 90 10.24 4.53 -27.04
N LEU A 91 10.15 5.07 -25.82
CA LEU A 91 10.54 6.45 -25.51
C LEU A 91 11.97 6.78 -25.96
N LYS A 92 12.92 5.86 -25.79
CA LYS A 92 14.31 6.06 -26.27
C LYS A 92 14.45 6.23 -27.79
N ARG A 93 13.48 5.75 -28.58
CA ARG A 93 13.49 5.84 -30.05
C ARG A 93 12.83 7.11 -30.57
N TYR A 94 12.04 7.80 -29.75
CA TYR A 94 11.31 9.00 -30.15
C TYR A 94 11.87 10.21 -29.40
N GLN A 95 12.30 11.24 -30.12
CA GLN A 95 12.51 12.56 -29.52
C GLN A 95 11.13 13.19 -29.30
N LEU A 96 10.71 13.24 -28.03
CA LEU A 96 9.48 13.93 -27.64
C LEU A 96 9.82 15.41 -27.45
N ASP A 97 9.32 16.26 -28.35
CA ASP A 97 9.32 17.70 -28.16
C ASP A 97 8.01 18.09 -27.45
N ILE A 98 8.09 18.29 -26.14
CA ILE A 98 6.93 18.68 -25.33
C ILE A 98 6.82 20.20 -25.44
N GLN A 99 6.10 20.67 -26.45
CA GLN A 99 5.75 22.09 -26.54
C GLN A 99 4.78 22.42 -25.41
N LYS A 100 5.27 23.18 -24.43
CA LYS A 100 4.47 23.75 -23.38
C LYS A 100 3.74 24.95 -23.99
N ASN A 101 2.45 24.77 -24.30
CA ASN A 101 1.59 25.91 -24.60
C ASN A 101 1.35 26.66 -23.28
N ASP A 102 1.85 27.89 -23.22
CA ASP A 102 1.55 28.87 -22.19
C ASP A 102 0.08 29.32 -22.25
#